data_AF-A0A6P2CWE0-F1
#
_entry.id   AF-A0A6P2CWE0-F1
#
_cell.length_a   1.000
_cell.length_b   1.000
_cell.length_c   1.000
_cell.angle_alpha   90.00
_cell.angle_beta   90.00
_cell.angle_gamma   90.00
#
_symmetry.space_group_name_H-M   'P 1'
#
loop_
_entity.id
_entity.type
_entity.pdbx_description
1 polymer ?
#
loop_
_entity_poly.entity_id
_entity_poly.type
_entity_poly.pdbx_seq_one_letter_code
_entity_poly.pdbx_strand_id
1 'polypeptide(L)'
;MAKSKDEDAKSKAKINTPRSCHQNERAEGDLKRFKLRAQNAGSRGYRYVLAPDRATAEAFYLEAEGLAIQPEGADPVQVSVVDLPD
;
A
#
# COMPACT_ATOMS: atom_id res chain seq x y z
N MET A 1 -25.03 10.92 31.35
CA MET A 1 -24.63 9.58 30.86
C MET A 1 -24.83 9.63 29.35
N ALA A 2 -23.82 9.65 28.50
CA ALA A 2 -22.99 8.51 28.12
C ALA A 2 -21.61 9.01 27.62
N LYS A 3 -20.53 8.52 28.23
CA LYS A 3 -19.19 8.61 27.66
C LYS A 3 -19.12 7.53 26.58
N SER A 4 -19.14 7.92 25.32
CA SER A 4 -18.91 7.03 24.19
C SER A 4 -17.46 6.53 24.25
N LYS A 5 -17.26 5.40 24.91
CA LYS A 5 -16.09 4.54 24.80
C LYS A 5 -16.09 3.94 23.39
N ASP A 6 -15.63 4.68 22.40
CA ASP A 6 -15.37 4.14 21.06
C ASP A 6 -14.08 4.69 20.41
N GLU A 7 -13.28 5.50 21.14
CA GLU A 7 -12.04 6.05 20.58
C GLU A 7 -10.79 5.18 20.83
N ASP A 8 -10.88 4.13 21.64
CA ASP A 8 -9.72 3.29 21.98
C ASP A 8 -9.52 2.06 21.06
N ALA A 9 -10.50 1.73 20.20
CA ALA A 9 -10.36 0.65 19.22
C ALA A 9 -9.71 1.12 17.89
N LYS A 10 -9.58 2.44 17.67
CA LYS A 10 -9.02 3.02 16.44
C LYS A 10 -7.50 3.15 16.46
N SER A 11 -6.86 2.98 17.62
CA SER A 11 -5.42 3.24 17.79
C SER A 11 -4.54 1.98 17.74
N LYS A 12 -5.10 0.78 17.89
CA LYS A 12 -4.34 -0.49 17.80
C LYS A 12 -4.47 -1.24 16.47
N ALA A 13 -5.45 -0.89 15.63
CA ALA A 13 -5.63 -1.49 14.30
C ALA A 13 -4.73 -0.88 13.21
N LYS A 14 -4.03 0.23 13.51
CA LYS A 14 -3.25 1.02 12.54
C LYS A 14 -1.79 0.58 12.37
N ILE A 15 -1.32 -0.40 13.13
CA ILE A 15 0.11 -0.73 13.16
C ILE A 15 0.53 -1.52 11.89
N ASN A 16 -0.41 -2.25 11.27
CA ASN A 16 -0.12 -3.11 10.11
C ASN A 16 -0.93 -2.73 8.85
N THR A 17 -1.50 -1.53 8.79
CA THR A 17 -2.24 -1.07 7.61
C THR A 17 -1.27 -0.65 6.51
N PRO A 18 -1.45 -1.11 5.25
CA PRO A 18 -0.61 -0.66 4.16
C PRO A 18 -0.75 0.85 3.95
N ARG A 19 0.39 1.53 3.73
CA ARG A 19 0.41 2.96 3.47
C ARG A 19 1.55 3.36 2.54
N SER A 20 1.35 4.44 1.80
CA SER A 20 2.45 5.08 1.08
C SER A 20 3.46 5.68 2.05
N CYS A 21 4.74 5.53 1.75
CA CYS A 21 5.84 6.06 2.54
C CYS A 21 6.86 6.80 1.67
N HIS A 22 7.81 7.48 2.31
CA HIS A 22 8.96 8.05 1.60
C HIS A 22 10.05 6.99 1.35
N GLN A 23 10.90 7.25 0.35
CA GLN A 23 12.05 6.38 0.04
C GLN A 23 12.91 6.03 1.25
N ASN A 24 13.10 6.99 2.17
CA ASN A 24 13.98 6.86 3.33
C ASN A 24 13.20 6.57 4.63
N GLU A 25 11.90 6.35 4.54
CA GLU A 25 11.09 5.97 5.70
C GLU A 25 11.39 4.52 6.06
N ARG A 26 11.69 4.25 7.33
CA ARG A 26 11.91 2.90 7.83
C ARG A 26 10.59 2.17 8.02
N ALA A 27 10.62 0.86 7.84
CA ALA A 27 9.54 0.00 8.23
C ALA A 27 9.47 -0.08 9.76
N GLU A 28 8.27 0.06 10.31
CA GLU A 28 8.01 -0.06 11.74
C GLU A 28 7.11 -1.28 11.99
N GLY A 29 7.41 -2.05 13.03
CA GLY A 29 6.63 -3.25 13.39
C GLY A 29 6.81 -4.39 12.39
N ASP A 30 5.69 -5.04 12.00
CA ASP A 30 5.67 -6.15 11.04
C ASP A 30 5.57 -5.69 9.57
N LEU A 31 5.68 -4.38 9.32
CA LEU A 31 5.67 -3.82 7.98
C LEU A 31 7.02 -4.01 7.29
N LYS A 32 6.99 -4.04 5.98
CA LYS A 32 8.15 -4.09 5.08
C LYS A 32 8.04 -3.00 4.04
N ARG A 33 9.19 -2.54 3.55
CA ARG A 33 9.26 -1.54 2.49
C ARG A 33 9.18 -2.21 1.13
N PHE A 34 8.24 -1.74 0.32
CA PHE A 34 8.09 -2.17 -1.05
C PHE A 34 8.21 -0.97 -1.99
N LYS A 35 8.92 -1.15 -3.09
CA LYS A 35 8.96 -0.22 -4.21
C LYS A 35 8.06 -0.78 -5.31
N LEU A 36 7.00 -0.06 -5.63
CA LEU A 36 5.98 -0.46 -6.61
C LEU A 36 5.98 0.48 -7.80
N ARG A 37 5.71 -0.07 -8.97
CA ARG A 37 5.50 0.65 -10.22
C ARG A 37 4.61 -0.14 -11.17
N ALA A 38 3.59 0.49 -11.73
CA ALA A 38 2.84 -0.08 -12.83
C ALA A 38 3.68 -0.06 -14.13
N GLN A 39 3.66 -1.18 -14.85
CA GLN A 39 4.45 -1.35 -16.08
C GLN A 39 3.67 -0.92 -17.32
N ASN A 40 2.35 -1.13 -17.36
CA ASN A 40 1.52 -0.94 -18.56
C ASN A 40 0.45 0.15 -18.43
N ALA A 41 0.37 0.82 -17.28
CA ALA A 41 -0.67 1.84 -17.02
C ALA A 41 -0.25 3.29 -17.35
N GLY A 42 0.90 3.49 -18.02
CA GLY A 42 1.44 4.83 -18.27
C GLY A 42 2.03 5.53 -17.04
N SER A 43 1.89 4.96 -15.83
CA SER A 43 2.55 5.46 -14.63
C SER A 43 4.07 5.34 -14.74
N ARG A 44 4.70 6.51 -14.85
CA ARG A 44 6.17 6.66 -14.89
C ARG A 44 6.80 6.73 -13.50
N GLY A 45 5.99 6.88 -12.45
CA GLY A 45 6.44 7.02 -11.07
C GLY A 45 6.62 5.68 -10.36
N TYR A 46 7.62 5.62 -9.49
CA TYR A 46 7.69 4.60 -8.44
C TYR A 46 7.00 5.15 -7.19
N ARG A 47 6.29 4.30 -6.46
CA ARG A 47 5.86 4.60 -5.09
C ARG A 47 6.52 3.66 -4.12
N TYR A 48 6.76 4.16 -2.92
CA TYR A 48 7.20 3.34 -1.79
C TYR A 48 5.99 3.10 -0.90
N VAL A 49 5.78 1.86 -0.49
CA VAL A 49 4.66 1.42 0.33
C VAL A 49 5.21 0.59 1.48
N LEU A 50 4.74 0.89 2.69
CA LEU A 50 4.90 0.01 3.84
C LEU A 50 3.70 -0.92 3.90
N ALA A 51 3.94 -2.23 3.87
CA ALA A 51 2.89 -3.24 3.95
C ALA A 51 3.43 -4.50 4.67
N PRO A 52 2.56 -5.36 5.24
CA PRO A 52 3.01 -6.62 5.84
C PRO A 52 3.58 -7.62 4.81
N ASP A 53 3.08 -7.57 3.58
CA ASP A 53 3.44 -8.49 2.50
C ASP A 53 3.29 -7.83 1.12
N ARG A 54 3.81 -8.51 0.09
CA ARG A 54 3.82 -8.02 -1.30
C ARG A 54 2.43 -7.83 -1.89
N ALA A 55 1.49 -8.73 -1.60
CA ALA A 55 0.15 -8.68 -2.18
C ALA A 55 -0.64 -7.49 -1.59
N THR A 56 -0.48 -7.26 -0.30
CA THR A 56 -1.08 -6.10 0.37
C THR A 56 -0.49 -4.79 -0.14
N ALA A 57 0.82 -4.74 -0.43
CA ALA A 57 1.46 -3.57 -1.02
C ALA A 57 0.94 -3.29 -2.44
N GLU A 58 0.81 -4.35 -3.25
CA GLU A 58 0.32 -4.28 -4.62
C GLU A 58 -1.13 -3.79 -4.69
N ALA A 59 -2.01 -4.38 -3.88
CA ALA A 59 -3.41 -3.97 -3.79
C ALA A 59 -3.52 -2.48 -3.41
N PHE A 60 -2.79 -2.04 -2.39
CA PHE A 60 -2.77 -0.64 -1.98
C PHE A 60 -2.27 0.29 -3.10
N TYR A 61 -1.21 -0.10 -3.82
CA TYR A 61 -0.70 0.69 -4.94
C TYR A 61 -1.71 0.79 -6.09
N LEU A 62 -2.36 -0.30 -6.45
CA LEU A 62 -3.40 -0.33 -7.48
C LEU A 62 -4.57 0.57 -7.10
N GLU A 63 -5.07 0.48 -5.87
CA GLU A 63 -6.14 1.36 -5.39
C GLU A 63 -5.71 2.83 -5.38
N ALA A 64 -4.52 3.12 -4.89
CA ALA A 64 -4.01 4.48 -4.75
C ALA A 64 -3.61 5.14 -6.09
N GLU A 65 -3.43 4.35 -7.16
CA GLU A 65 -3.25 4.84 -8.53
C GLU A 65 -4.56 4.82 -9.33
N GLY A 66 -5.67 4.32 -8.75
CA GLY A 66 -6.94 4.15 -9.47
C GLY A 66 -6.89 3.04 -10.53
N LEU A 67 -5.93 2.12 -10.41
CA LEU A 67 -5.69 1.00 -11.32
C LEU A 67 -6.34 -0.31 -10.83
N ALA A 68 -6.95 -0.30 -9.64
CA ALA A 68 -7.66 -1.45 -9.08
C ALA A 68 -8.92 -1.83 -9.89
N ILE A 69 -9.57 -0.85 -10.52
CA ILE A 69 -10.74 -1.07 -11.38
C ILE A 69 -10.29 -0.88 -12.82
N GLN A 70 -10.09 -1.99 -13.51
CA GLN A 70 -9.73 -1.99 -14.92
C GLN A 70 -11.01 -2.13 -15.77
N PRO A 71 -11.15 -1.37 -16.87
CA PRO A 71 -12.29 -1.51 -17.75
C PRO A 71 -12.31 -2.91 -18.39
N GLU A 72 -13.51 -3.43 -18.62
CA GLU A 72 -13.72 -4.75 -19.21
C GLU A 72 -13.02 -4.83 -20.58
N GLY A 73 -12.08 -5.77 -20.72
CA GLY A 73 -11.26 -5.94 -21.94
C GLY A 73 -9.92 -5.19 -21.95
N ALA A 74 -9.56 -4.45 -20.90
CA ALA A 74 -8.20 -3.92 -20.76
C ALA A 74 -7.21 -5.00 -20.30
N ASP A 75 -5.97 -4.90 -20.78
CA ASP A 75 -4.87 -5.72 -20.30
C ASP A 75 -4.63 -5.51 -18.81
N PRO A 76 -4.44 -6.59 -18.02
CA PRO A 76 -4.21 -6.48 -16.59
C PRO A 76 -2.97 -5.62 -16.31
N VAL A 77 -3.13 -4.56 -15.51
CA VAL A 77 -2.03 -3.73 -15.02
C VAL A 77 -1.05 -4.62 -14.25
N GLN A 78 0.13 -4.80 -14.83
CA GLN A 78 1.23 -5.46 -14.16
C GLN A 78 1.93 -4.47 -13.24
N VAL A 79 2.06 -4.83 -11.97
CA VAL A 79 2.81 -4.05 -10.98
C VAL A 79 4.12 -4.77 -10.69
N SER A 80 5.23 -4.05 -10.86
CA SER A 80 6.53 -4.53 -10.39
C SER A 80 6.67 -4.22 -8.91
N VAL A 81 6.66 -5.24 -8.06
CA VAL A 81 6.85 -5.12 -6.62
C VAL A 81 8.26 -5.56 -6.24
N VAL A 82 9.05 -4.64 -5.69
CA VAL A 82 10.42 -4.91 -5.21
C VAL A 82 10.45 -4.77 -3.70
N ASP A 83 10.84 -5.83 -3.01
CA ASP A 83 11.11 -5.81 -1.56
C ASP A 83 12.42 -5.03 -1.31
N LEU A 84 12.36 -4.03 -0.45
CA LEU A 84 13.52 -3.22 -0.09
C LEU A 84 14.01 -3.63 1.30
N PRO A 85 15.34 -3.74 1.48
CA PRO A 85 15.91 -3.88 2.82
C PRO A 85 15.62 -2.63 3.65
N ASP A 86 15.46 -2.83 4.97
CA ASP A 86 15.25 -1.73 5.92
C ASP A 86 16.52 -0.91 6.20
#